data_AF-X0SKV4-F1
#
_entry.id   AF-X0SKV4-F1
#
_cell.length_a   1.000
_cell.length_b   1.000
_cell.length_c   1.000
_cell.angle_alpha   90.00
_cell.angle_beta   90.00
_cell.angle_gamma   90.00
#
_symmetry.space_group_name_H-M   'P 1'
#
loop_
_entity.id
_entity.type
_entity.pdbx_description
1 polymer ?
#
loop_
_entity_poly.entity_id
_entity_poly.type
_entity_poly.pdbx_seq_one_letter_code
_entity_poly.pdbx_strand_id
1 'polypeptide(L)'
;VNPARGTVSLWVKVSDSSAAAAKRKAVRGTSLSDGRDHWLWSFRAGWLCSLLIRGEEQSLVFGFGGREPAGNTSLSLPLGDLDAGKWHHVLASWDLSRGRLWLALDGHGVTREIADVPVQSPFVLFIGSCAHDFGSDFPLNGLVDELVIYDLPADELAVPREVPEGLDLDLLARAEDGARRFLNFWRRHQKYGGWGVMYVWPTMLPCEAQSRTFMKPIGYFSNDKSWATATVAAEYLYAFQVLGDRPCLEVAQTTGEMYLATLEKSGAWSWGYVTGPQGAHPLSGTKVKLQDSNQAHPTLLLGYLYRVTGDERFLRGAMAGGNLVL
;
A
#
# COMPACT_ATOMS: atom_id res chain seq x y z
N VAL A 1 -5.18 -6.33 12.72
CA VAL A 1 -6.03 -7.36 12.05
C VAL A 1 -6.14 -8.53 13.00
N ASN A 2 -7.35 -8.91 13.39
CA ASN A 2 -7.55 -10.11 14.20
C ASN A 2 -7.31 -11.33 13.30
N PRO A 3 -6.33 -12.20 13.56
CA PRO A 3 -6.05 -13.34 12.69
C PRO A 3 -7.20 -14.32 12.54
N ALA A 4 -8.12 -14.34 13.51
CA ALA A 4 -9.27 -15.21 13.46
C ALA A 4 -10.24 -14.83 12.34
N ARG A 5 -10.19 -13.61 11.81
CA ARG A 5 -11.12 -13.21 10.74
C ARG A 5 -10.57 -12.07 9.90
N GLY A 6 -10.88 -12.06 8.63
CA GLY A 6 -10.45 -10.98 7.77
C GLY A 6 -10.80 -11.21 6.31
N THR A 7 -10.56 -10.18 5.52
CA THR A 7 -10.76 -10.22 4.08
C THR A 7 -9.61 -9.47 3.42
N VAL A 8 -9.03 -10.09 2.41
CA VAL A 8 -8.14 -9.44 1.45
C VAL A 8 -8.88 -9.33 0.13
N SER A 9 -9.01 -8.10 -0.38
CA SER A 9 -9.58 -7.77 -1.67
C SER A 9 -8.53 -7.04 -2.48
N LEU A 10 -8.38 -7.41 -3.75
CA LEU A 10 -7.43 -6.75 -4.66
C LEU A 10 -7.85 -6.99 -6.11
N TRP A 11 -7.32 -6.17 -7.00
CA TRP A 11 -7.39 -6.40 -8.43
C TRP A 11 -6.07 -6.96 -8.93
N VAL A 12 -6.14 -8.00 -9.77
CA VAL A 12 -4.98 -8.54 -10.48
C VAL A 12 -5.13 -8.36 -11.97
N LYS A 13 -4.02 -8.06 -12.64
CA LYS A 13 -3.93 -8.15 -14.09
C LYS A 13 -2.77 -9.04 -14.45
N VAL A 14 -3.08 -10.24 -14.91
CA VAL A 14 -2.07 -11.19 -15.37
C VAL A 14 -1.51 -10.70 -16.69
N SER A 15 -0.18 -10.67 -16.80
CA SER A 15 0.46 -10.24 -18.04
C SER A 15 0.31 -11.29 -19.12
N ASP A 16 0.04 -10.82 -20.33
CA ASP A 16 0.15 -11.64 -21.51
C ASP A 16 1.65 -11.78 -21.84
N SER A 17 2.13 -13.01 -22.00
CA SER A 17 3.57 -13.32 -22.07
C SER A 17 4.32 -12.67 -23.26
N SER A 18 3.60 -11.99 -24.16
CA SER A 18 4.15 -11.27 -25.31
C SER A 18 4.85 -9.95 -24.92
N ALA A 19 4.46 -9.27 -23.83
CA ALA A 19 4.99 -7.95 -23.49
C ALA A 19 6.10 -7.95 -22.41
N ALA A 20 6.04 -8.87 -21.45
CA ALA A 20 6.99 -8.94 -20.33
C ALA A 20 8.26 -9.77 -20.63
N ALA A 21 8.22 -10.65 -21.65
CA ALA A 21 9.31 -11.57 -21.99
C ALA A 21 10.53 -10.92 -22.68
N ALA A 22 10.51 -9.62 -22.97
CA ALA A 22 11.59 -8.95 -23.70
C ALA A 22 12.90 -8.77 -22.88
N LYS A 23 12.89 -9.00 -21.54
CA LYS A 23 14.08 -8.76 -20.69
C LYS A 23 14.50 -9.90 -19.76
N ARG A 24 13.77 -11.03 -19.68
CA ARG A 24 14.18 -12.19 -18.87
C ARG A 24 14.05 -13.48 -19.69
N LYS A 25 15.11 -14.29 -19.76
CA LYS A 25 15.09 -15.64 -20.35
C LYS A 25 14.21 -16.56 -19.47
N ALA A 26 12.89 -16.51 -19.60
CA ALA A 26 11.99 -17.50 -19.00
C ALA A 26 10.67 -17.59 -19.77
N VAL A 27 10.39 -18.82 -20.22
CA VAL A 27 9.11 -19.50 -20.47
C VAL A 27 7.93 -18.67 -21.03
N ARG A 28 7.47 -19.07 -22.23
CA ARG A 28 6.24 -18.58 -22.85
C ARG A 28 5.02 -19.11 -22.08
N GLY A 29 4.25 -18.22 -21.46
CA GLY A 29 2.98 -18.51 -20.78
C GLY A 29 2.58 -17.38 -19.84
N THR A 30 1.28 -17.10 -19.71
CA THR A 30 0.78 -16.20 -18.66
C THR A 30 0.85 -16.92 -17.31
N SER A 31 0.81 -16.22 -16.17
CA SER A 31 0.74 -16.92 -14.87
C SER A 31 -0.52 -17.76 -14.69
N LEU A 32 -1.49 -17.64 -15.61
CA LEU A 32 -2.67 -18.48 -15.66
C LEU A 32 -2.40 -19.77 -16.45
N SER A 33 -1.47 -19.76 -17.41
CA SER A 33 -1.39 -20.79 -18.46
C SER A 33 -0.02 -21.45 -18.60
N ASP A 34 0.95 -21.13 -17.74
CA ASP A 34 2.31 -21.70 -17.80
C ASP A 34 2.46 -23.02 -17.03
N GLY A 35 1.37 -23.48 -16.40
CA GLY A 35 1.32 -24.72 -15.63
C GLY A 35 2.03 -24.64 -14.27
N ARG A 36 2.47 -23.44 -13.84
CA ARG A 36 3.19 -23.24 -12.58
C ARG A 36 2.33 -22.55 -11.54
N ASP A 37 2.74 -22.71 -10.29
CA ASP A 37 2.06 -22.08 -9.17
C ASP A 37 2.53 -20.63 -9.00
N HIS A 38 1.59 -19.69 -9.01
CA HIS A 38 1.87 -18.27 -8.85
C HIS A 38 1.18 -17.69 -7.63
N TRP A 39 1.97 -17.10 -6.75
CA TRP A 39 1.49 -16.55 -5.49
C TRP A 39 0.94 -15.14 -5.67
N LEU A 40 -0.34 -14.93 -5.34
CA LEU A 40 -0.93 -13.60 -5.29
C LEU A 40 -0.56 -12.93 -3.97
N TRP A 41 -0.67 -13.66 -2.86
CA TRP A 41 -0.17 -13.23 -1.57
C TRP A 41 -0.04 -14.36 -0.57
N SER A 42 0.71 -14.11 0.50
CA SER A 42 0.83 -15.01 1.64
C SER A 42 1.01 -14.24 2.94
N PHE A 43 0.35 -14.69 4.00
CA PHE A 43 0.58 -14.26 5.36
C PHE A 43 1.46 -15.27 6.09
N ARG A 44 2.54 -14.78 6.72
CA ARG A 44 3.30 -15.58 7.67
C ARG A 44 2.74 -15.45 9.08
N ALA A 45 2.07 -16.48 9.56
CA ALA A 45 1.91 -16.80 10.97
C ALA A 45 2.67 -18.13 11.25
N GLY A 46 2.60 -18.71 12.44
CA GLY A 46 3.08 -20.10 12.64
C GLY A 46 2.47 -21.11 11.65
N TRP A 47 1.33 -20.76 11.04
CA TRP A 47 0.76 -21.38 9.84
C TRP A 47 0.63 -20.34 8.71
N LEU A 48 0.61 -20.79 7.47
CA LEU A 48 0.51 -19.89 6.32
C LEU A 48 -0.93 -19.80 5.86
N CYS A 49 -1.37 -18.56 5.63
CA CYS A 49 -2.62 -18.25 4.99
C CYS A 49 -2.29 -17.62 3.64
N SER A 50 -2.83 -18.17 2.57
CA SER A 50 -2.18 -18.09 1.27
C SER A 50 -3.18 -18.11 0.15
N LEU A 51 -2.96 -17.24 -0.85
CA LEU A 51 -3.71 -17.21 -2.09
C LEU A 51 -2.74 -17.39 -3.27
N LEU A 52 -2.98 -18.43 -4.07
CA LEU A 52 -2.18 -18.71 -5.26
C LEU A 52 -3.06 -19.12 -6.44
N ILE A 53 -2.54 -18.92 -7.64
CA ILE A 53 -2.95 -19.63 -8.84
C ILE A 53 -2.20 -20.97 -8.83
N ARG A 54 -2.92 -22.08 -8.89
CA ARG A 54 -2.36 -23.41 -9.09
C ARG A 54 -2.37 -23.75 -10.57
N GLY A 55 -1.18 -23.82 -11.16
CA GLY A 55 -1.03 -23.85 -12.61
C GLY A 55 -1.53 -25.15 -13.24
N GLU A 56 -1.21 -26.31 -12.65
CA GLU A 56 -1.65 -27.61 -13.15
C GLU A 56 -3.18 -27.78 -13.09
N GLU A 57 -3.80 -27.25 -12.04
CA GLU A 57 -5.25 -27.37 -11.81
C GLU A 57 -6.06 -26.25 -12.48
N GLN A 58 -5.40 -25.23 -13.04
CA GLN A 58 -6.05 -24.01 -13.57
C GLN A 58 -7.04 -23.43 -12.56
N SER A 59 -6.63 -23.34 -11.30
CA SER A 59 -7.51 -22.95 -10.19
C SER A 59 -6.89 -21.88 -9.30
N LEU A 60 -7.74 -21.01 -8.78
CA LEU A 60 -7.40 -20.09 -7.71
C LEU A 60 -7.59 -20.83 -6.38
N VAL A 61 -6.54 -20.93 -5.59
CA VAL A 61 -6.53 -21.68 -4.33
C VAL A 61 -6.26 -20.75 -3.16
N PHE A 62 -7.20 -20.74 -2.21
CA PHE A 62 -7.09 -20.00 -0.96
C PHE A 62 -7.14 -20.96 0.23
N GLY A 63 -6.26 -20.81 1.20
CA GLY A 63 -6.44 -21.53 2.45
C GLY A 63 -5.29 -21.45 3.42
N PHE A 64 -5.38 -22.33 4.42
CA PHE A 64 -4.45 -22.42 5.54
C PHE A 64 -3.64 -23.71 5.44
N GLY A 65 -2.34 -23.65 5.71
CA GLY A 65 -1.49 -24.83 5.62
C GLY A 65 0.00 -24.55 5.80
N GLY A 66 0.82 -25.56 5.52
CA GLY A 66 2.27 -25.40 5.36
C GLY A 66 2.59 -24.71 4.03
N ARG A 67 3.46 -25.31 3.21
CA ARG A 67 3.92 -24.69 1.95
C ARG A 67 2.81 -24.29 1.00
N GLU A 68 1.78 -25.12 0.90
CA GLU A 68 0.65 -24.93 0.01
C GLU A 68 -0.66 -25.25 0.75
N PRO A 69 -1.72 -24.46 0.54
CA PRO A 69 -3.07 -24.84 0.97
C PRO A 69 -3.50 -26.13 0.26
N ALA A 70 -3.90 -27.14 1.03
CA ALA A 70 -4.35 -28.42 0.50
C ALA A 70 -5.44 -29.05 1.38
N GLY A 71 -6.22 -29.95 0.79
CA GLY A 71 -7.21 -30.74 1.52
C GLY A 71 -8.29 -29.90 2.20
N ASN A 72 -8.63 -30.27 3.43
CA ASN A 72 -9.80 -29.76 4.15
C ASN A 72 -9.63 -28.34 4.71
N THR A 73 -8.47 -27.70 4.54
CA THR A 73 -8.18 -26.33 5.01
C THR A 73 -8.08 -25.32 3.86
N SER A 74 -8.53 -25.70 2.67
CA SER A 74 -8.43 -24.89 1.45
C SER A 74 -9.73 -24.83 0.65
N LEU A 75 -9.86 -23.76 -0.12
CA LEU A 75 -10.86 -23.51 -1.15
C LEU A 75 -10.15 -23.47 -2.50
N SER A 76 -10.80 -24.01 -3.53
CA SER A 76 -10.36 -23.89 -4.91
C SER A 76 -11.51 -23.39 -5.76
N LEU A 77 -11.24 -22.44 -6.64
CA LEU A 77 -12.15 -21.90 -7.62
C LEU A 77 -11.52 -22.07 -9.01
N PRO A 78 -12.16 -22.74 -9.98
CA PRO A 78 -11.64 -22.82 -11.33
C PRO A 78 -11.46 -21.42 -11.92
N LEU A 79 -10.31 -21.17 -12.57
CA LEU A 79 -10.07 -19.88 -13.23
C LEU A 79 -10.97 -19.75 -14.47
N GLY A 80 -11.23 -20.84 -15.19
CA GLY A 80 -11.96 -20.79 -16.46
C GLY A 80 -11.18 -20.01 -17.52
N ASP A 81 -11.90 -19.42 -18.49
CA ASP A 81 -11.33 -18.62 -19.56
C ASP A 81 -11.07 -17.17 -19.10
N LEU A 82 -10.21 -16.97 -18.09
CA LEU A 82 -9.78 -15.64 -17.70
C LEU A 82 -9.00 -14.97 -18.84
N ASP A 83 -9.33 -13.72 -19.11
CA ASP A 83 -8.80 -12.97 -20.23
C ASP A 83 -7.46 -12.33 -19.85
N ALA A 84 -6.36 -12.87 -20.39
CA ALA A 84 -5.03 -12.35 -20.14
C ALA A 84 -4.95 -10.85 -20.48
N GLY A 85 -4.39 -10.05 -19.57
CA GLY A 85 -4.28 -8.60 -19.75
C GLY A 85 -5.52 -7.79 -19.36
N LYS A 86 -6.60 -8.39 -18.87
CA LYS A 86 -7.69 -7.67 -18.18
C LYS A 86 -7.47 -7.65 -16.66
N TRP A 87 -8.14 -6.71 -16.01
CA TRP A 87 -8.21 -6.63 -14.56
C TRP A 87 -9.30 -7.58 -14.06
N HIS A 88 -8.95 -8.41 -13.09
CA HIS A 88 -9.83 -9.36 -12.43
C HIS A 88 -9.84 -9.07 -10.93
N HIS A 89 -11.03 -9.04 -10.36
CA HIS A 89 -11.22 -8.80 -8.93
C HIS A 89 -11.09 -10.12 -8.17
N VAL A 90 -10.26 -10.14 -7.14
CA VAL A 90 -10.04 -11.30 -6.30
C VAL A 90 -10.31 -10.96 -4.85
N LEU A 91 -11.14 -11.77 -4.20
CA LEU A 91 -11.46 -11.65 -2.79
C LEU A 91 -11.24 -12.99 -2.10
N ALA A 92 -10.46 -12.98 -1.03
CA ALA A 92 -10.28 -14.13 -0.15
C ALA A 92 -10.54 -13.69 1.29
N SER A 93 -11.41 -14.43 1.97
CA SER A 93 -11.94 -14.06 3.28
C SER A 93 -12.05 -15.27 4.19
N TRP A 94 -11.91 -15.04 5.49
CA TRP A 94 -11.95 -16.09 6.49
C TRP A 94 -12.63 -15.60 7.77
N ASP A 95 -13.30 -16.54 8.43
CA ASP A 95 -13.74 -16.47 9.82
C ASP A 95 -13.44 -17.82 10.45
N LEU A 96 -12.24 -17.91 11.02
CA LEU A 96 -11.73 -19.07 11.73
C LEU A 96 -12.54 -19.37 13.00
N SER A 97 -13.21 -18.39 13.60
CA SER A 97 -14.08 -18.65 14.76
C SER A 97 -15.36 -19.38 14.36
N ARG A 98 -15.84 -19.14 13.14
CA ARG A 98 -16.96 -19.85 12.51
C ARG A 98 -16.51 -21.04 11.65
N GLY A 99 -15.20 -21.28 11.57
CA GLY A 99 -14.60 -22.28 10.69
C GLY A 99 -15.02 -22.08 9.23
N ARG A 100 -15.02 -20.86 8.70
CA ARG A 100 -15.54 -20.56 7.36
C ARG A 100 -14.54 -19.80 6.50
N LEU A 101 -14.45 -20.19 5.24
CA LEU A 101 -13.65 -19.53 4.20
C LEU A 101 -14.54 -19.08 3.06
N TRP A 102 -14.16 -17.99 2.41
CA TRP A 102 -14.74 -17.51 1.15
C TRP A 102 -13.63 -17.19 0.15
N LEU A 103 -13.87 -17.52 -1.11
CA LEU A 103 -13.02 -17.17 -2.23
C LEU A 103 -13.91 -16.71 -3.38
N ALA A 104 -13.65 -15.55 -3.94
CA ALA A 104 -14.36 -15.04 -5.11
C ALA A 104 -13.40 -14.47 -6.16
N LEU A 105 -13.81 -14.61 -7.41
CA LEU A 105 -13.16 -14.10 -8.61
C LEU A 105 -14.24 -13.47 -9.49
N ASP A 106 -14.09 -12.19 -9.81
CA ASP A 106 -15.04 -11.42 -10.63
C ASP A 106 -16.51 -11.56 -10.15
N GLY A 107 -16.71 -11.56 -8.84
CA GLY A 107 -18.04 -11.67 -8.21
C GLY A 107 -18.61 -13.10 -8.13
N HIS A 108 -17.93 -14.09 -8.71
CA HIS A 108 -18.29 -15.50 -8.59
C HIS A 108 -17.45 -16.16 -7.50
N GLY A 109 -18.09 -16.77 -6.50
CA GLY A 109 -17.37 -17.28 -5.34
C GLY A 109 -17.85 -18.63 -4.82
N VAL A 110 -16.98 -19.23 -4.02
CA VAL A 110 -17.18 -20.47 -3.29
C VAL A 110 -16.96 -20.22 -1.79
N THR A 111 -17.68 -20.99 -0.98
CA THR A 111 -17.56 -20.98 0.48
C THR A 111 -17.32 -22.40 0.96
N ARG A 112 -16.57 -22.54 2.06
CA ARG A 112 -16.33 -23.83 2.70
C ARG A 112 -16.27 -23.68 4.20
N GLU A 113 -16.77 -24.72 4.88
CA GLU A 113 -16.54 -24.91 6.31
C GLU A 113 -15.28 -25.75 6.52
N ILE A 114 -14.43 -25.35 7.47
CA ILE A 114 -13.17 -25.99 7.83
C ILE A 114 -13.21 -26.41 9.30
N ALA A 115 -12.76 -27.64 9.58
CA ALA A 115 -12.82 -28.23 10.91
C ALA A 115 -11.59 -27.89 11.78
N ASP A 116 -10.43 -27.68 11.15
CA ASP A 116 -9.17 -27.44 11.84
C ASP A 116 -8.67 -26.01 11.57
N VAL A 117 -8.48 -25.27 12.65
CA VAL A 117 -8.22 -23.84 12.62
C VAL A 117 -6.86 -23.56 13.29
N PRO A 118 -5.88 -22.98 12.59
CA PRO A 118 -4.61 -22.63 13.20
C PRO A 118 -4.73 -21.40 14.13
N VAL A 119 -4.12 -21.49 15.31
CA VAL A 119 -4.34 -20.57 16.46
C VAL A 119 -3.34 -19.40 16.50
N GLN A 120 -2.80 -18.91 15.39
CA GLN A 120 -1.73 -17.90 15.45
C GLN A 120 -1.88 -16.71 14.51
N SER A 121 -1.38 -15.55 14.98
CA SER A 121 -1.48 -14.27 14.29
C SER A 121 -0.47 -14.13 13.15
N PRO A 122 -0.89 -13.67 11.95
CA PRO A 122 0.05 -13.29 10.92
C PRO A 122 0.70 -11.96 11.32
N PHE A 123 1.97 -11.81 10.97
CA PHE A 123 2.73 -10.60 11.25
C PHE A 123 3.27 -9.92 9.98
N VAL A 124 3.31 -10.63 8.83
CA VAL A 124 3.78 -10.10 7.55
C VAL A 124 2.89 -10.60 6.41
N LEU A 125 2.53 -9.68 5.51
CA LEU A 125 1.90 -9.94 4.21
C LEU A 125 2.97 -9.84 3.11
N PHE A 126 3.08 -10.89 2.30
CA PHE A 126 3.84 -10.91 1.05
C PHE A 126 2.85 -10.77 -0.10
N ILE A 127 3.11 -9.87 -1.05
CA ILE A 127 2.27 -9.64 -2.24
C ILE A 127 3.08 -10.07 -3.46
N GLY A 128 2.47 -10.83 -4.37
CA GLY A 128 3.12 -11.38 -5.56
C GLY A 128 4.18 -12.44 -5.28
N SER A 129 4.24 -12.95 -4.05
CA SER A 129 5.27 -13.89 -3.56
C SER A 129 4.77 -14.68 -2.33
N CYS A 130 5.55 -15.67 -1.87
CA CYS A 130 5.23 -16.51 -0.73
C CYS A 130 6.21 -16.31 0.44
N ALA A 131 5.74 -16.54 1.66
CA ALA A 131 6.56 -16.39 2.86
C ALA A 131 7.54 -17.56 3.12
N HIS A 132 7.50 -18.61 2.29
CA HIS A 132 8.22 -19.87 2.52
C HIS A 132 9.64 -19.88 1.96
N ASP A 133 9.85 -19.15 0.87
CA ASP A 133 11.12 -19.12 0.18
C ASP A 133 11.30 -17.73 -0.41
N PHE A 134 12.28 -16.99 0.11
CA PHE A 134 12.68 -15.72 -0.52
C PHE A 134 13.16 -15.94 -1.97
N GLY A 135 13.35 -17.20 -2.39
CA GLY A 135 13.58 -17.63 -3.76
C GLY A 135 12.41 -18.36 -4.42
N SER A 136 11.14 -18.17 -4.01
CA SER A 136 10.01 -18.78 -4.73
C SER A 136 10.11 -18.45 -6.23
N ASP A 137 10.39 -19.45 -7.07
CA ASP A 137 10.79 -19.28 -8.47
C ASP A 137 9.71 -18.68 -9.38
N PHE A 138 8.49 -18.47 -8.86
CA PHE A 138 7.31 -18.10 -9.63
C PHE A 138 6.52 -16.96 -8.94
N PRO A 139 7.08 -15.73 -8.88
CA PRO A 139 6.30 -14.56 -8.50
C PRO A 139 5.12 -14.37 -9.46
N LEU A 140 4.10 -13.63 -9.03
CA LEU A 140 3.01 -13.25 -9.94
C LEU A 140 3.60 -12.52 -11.15
N ASN A 141 3.37 -13.06 -12.34
CA ASN A 141 3.74 -12.41 -13.59
C ASN A 141 2.61 -11.46 -14.04
N GLY A 142 2.42 -10.38 -13.29
CA GLY A 142 1.29 -9.46 -13.48
C GLY A 142 1.38 -8.20 -12.62
N LEU A 143 0.28 -7.44 -12.60
CA LEU A 143 0.08 -6.24 -11.80
C LEU A 143 -0.95 -6.51 -10.69
N VAL A 144 -0.81 -5.83 -9.57
CA VAL A 144 -1.77 -5.79 -8.46
C VAL A 144 -2.16 -4.34 -8.22
N ASP A 145 -3.43 -4.06 -8.01
CA ASP A 145 -3.94 -2.74 -7.65
C ASP A 145 -5.08 -2.85 -6.61
N GLU A 146 -5.44 -1.72 -5.99
CA GLU A 146 -6.55 -1.59 -5.04
C GLU A 146 -6.57 -2.67 -3.94
N LEU A 147 -5.40 -2.98 -3.37
CA LEU A 147 -5.31 -3.88 -2.22
C LEU A 147 -6.00 -3.26 -1.00
N VAL A 148 -7.04 -3.93 -0.51
CA VAL A 148 -7.75 -3.59 0.72
C VAL A 148 -7.75 -4.78 1.66
N ILE A 149 -7.47 -4.52 2.94
CA ILE A 149 -7.43 -5.53 4.00
C ILE A 149 -8.42 -5.12 5.09
N TYR A 150 -9.37 -5.99 5.38
CA TYR A 150 -10.37 -5.81 6.43
C TYR A 150 -10.12 -6.79 7.57
N ASP A 151 -10.49 -6.39 8.79
CA ASP A 151 -10.57 -7.26 9.98
C ASP A 151 -11.94 -7.92 10.14
N LEU A 152 -12.68 -8.04 9.03
CA LEU A 152 -14.05 -8.55 8.93
C LEU A 152 -14.14 -9.61 7.84
N PRO A 153 -14.96 -10.66 8.02
CA PRO A 153 -15.26 -11.62 6.97
C PRO A 153 -16.21 -11.05 5.90
N ALA A 154 -16.28 -11.70 4.74
CA ALA A 154 -16.98 -11.22 3.55
C ALA A 154 -18.50 -11.08 3.76
N ASP A 155 -19.10 -11.96 4.56
CA ASP A 155 -20.52 -11.90 4.91
C ASP A 155 -20.85 -10.66 5.75
N GLU A 156 -19.99 -10.28 6.70
CA GLU A 156 -20.13 -9.04 7.46
C GLU A 156 -19.87 -7.78 6.61
N LEU A 157 -18.99 -7.86 5.61
CA LEU A 157 -18.74 -6.75 4.67
C LEU A 157 -19.90 -6.54 3.69
N ALA A 158 -20.63 -7.60 3.34
CA ALA A 158 -21.76 -7.54 2.43
C ALA A 158 -23.00 -6.89 3.06
N VAL A 159 -23.06 -6.80 4.40
CA VAL A 159 -24.14 -6.11 5.10
C VAL A 159 -23.83 -4.61 5.10
N PRO A 160 -24.70 -3.76 4.50
CA PRO A 160 -24.59 -2.32 4.65
C PRO A 160 -24.55 -1.99 6.15
N ARG A 161 -23.46 -1.37 6.60
CA ARG A 161 -23.38 -0.92 7.98
C ARG A 161 -24.31 0.27 8.14
N GLU A 162 -25.39 0.07 8.89
CA GLU A 162 -26.14 1.18 9.42
C GLU A 162 -25.19 2.03 10.28
N VAL A 163 -25.26 3.34 10.13
CA VAL A 163 -24.60 4.27 11.04
C VAL A 163 -25.14 3.95 12.44
N PRO A 164 -24.29 3.70 13.45
CA PRO A 164 -24.76 3.30 14.78
C PRO A 164 -25.86 4.25 15.28
N GLU A 165 -27.01 3.70 15.68
CA GLU A 165 -28.03 4.49 16.37
C GLU A 165 -27.43 5.11 17.63
N GLY A 166 -27.68 6.41 17.86
CA GLY A 166 -27.13 7.13 19.00
C GLY A 166 -25.68 7.61 18.83
N LEU A 167 -25.21 7.78 17.59
CA LEU A 167 -23.94 8.42 17.28
C LEU A 167 -23.81 9.74 18.05
N ASP A 168 -22.83 9.82 18.95
CA ASP A 168 -22.59 11.00 19.77
C ASP A 168 -22.05 12.13 18.87
N LEU A 169 -22.96 13.00 18.43
CA LEU A 169 -22.66 14.12 17.54
C LEU A 169 -21.70 15.12 18.19
N ASP A 170 -21.74 15.27 19.51
CA ASP A 170 -20.83 16.16 20.25
C ASP A 170 -19.42 15.57 20.27
N LEU A 171 -19.29 14.26 20.47
CA LEU A 171 -17.99 13.57 20.36
C LEU A 171 -17.42 13.68 18.95
N LEU A 172 -18.24 13.52 17.91
CA LEU A 172 -17.80 13.66 16.52
C LEU A 172 -17.35 15.08 16.21
N ALA A 173 -18.12 16.10 16.60
CA ALA A 173 -17.74 17.49 16.41
C ALA A 173 -16.41 17.80 17.12
N ARG A 174 -16.21 17.31 18.35
CA ARG A 174 -14.95 17.45 19.08
C ARG A 174 -13.79 16.72 18.43
N ALA A 175 -14.03 15.54 17.87
CA ALA A 175 -13.01 14.76 17.16
C ALA A 175 -12.58 15.48 15.88
N GLU A 176 -13.54 16.01 15.11
CA GLU A 176 -13.28 16.82 13.92
C GLU A 176 -12.49 18.10 14.28
N ASP A 177 -12.91 18.83 15.31
CA ASP A 177 -12.18 20.00 15.82
C ASP A 177 -10.75 19.66 16.21
N GLY A 178 -10.54 18.51 16.87
CA GLY A 178 -9.22 17.99 17.21
C GLY A 178 -8.36 17.75 15.97
N ALA A 179 -8.92 17.07 14.96
CA ALA A 179 -8.23 16.82 13.68
C ALA A 179 -7.88 18.13 12.96
N ARG A 180 -8.82 19.08 12.88
CA ARG A 180 -8.60 20.40 12.27
C ARG A 180 -7.51 21.21 13.00
N ARG A 181 -7.46 21.16 14.34
CA ARG A 181 -6.39 21.80 15.11
C ARG A 181 -5.02 21.18 14.82
N PHE A 182 -4.96 19.85 14.72
CA PHE A 182 -3.73 19.12 14.35
C PHE A 182 -3.26 19.48 12.93
N LEU A 183 -4.15 19.47 11.94
CA LEU A 183 -3.84 19.90 10.57
C LEU A 183 -3.37 21.36 10.55
N ASN A 184 -4.08 22.28 11.22
CA ASN A 184 -3.64 23.68 11.29
C ASN A 184 -2.28 23.85 11.98
N PHE A 185 -1.93 22.99 12.93
CA PHE A 185 -0.59 22.97 13.52
C PHE A 185 0.46 22.54 12.49
N TRP A 186 0.27 21.42 11.80
CA TRP A 186 1.25 20.94 10.81
C TRP A 186 1.39 21.90 9.63
N ARG A 187 0.30 22.50 9.16
CA ARG A 187 0.32 23.46 8.06
C ARG A 187 1.25 24.63 8.35
N ARG A 188 1.23 25.16 9.58
CA ARG A 188 2.10 26.26 10.01
C ARG A 188 3.60 25.89 10.02
N HIS A 189 3.90 24.60 10.15
CA HIS A 189 5.26 24.07 10.18
C HIS A 189 5.75 23.59 8.81
N GLN A 190 4.92 23.62 7.77
CA GLN A 190 5.39 23.31 6.41
C GLN A 190 6.40 24.38 5.96
N LYS A 191 7.51 23.94 5.37
CA LYS A 191 8.58 24.79 4.84
C LYS A 191 8.90 24.35 3.43
N TYR A 192 8.61 25.23 2.46
CA TYR A 192 8.79 24.95 1.03
C TYR A 192 8.11 23.64 0.57
N GLY A 193 7.01 23.23 1.21
CA GLY A 193 6.33 21.97 0.91
C GLY A 193 6.78 20.77 1.74
N GLY A 194 7.80 20.89 2.59
CA GLY A 194 8.29 19.81 3.44
C GLY A 194 8.12 20.02 4.95
N TRP A 195 8.34 18.95 5.71
CA TRP A 195 8.42 18.97 7.17
C TRP A 195 9.66 18.24 7.68
N GLY A 196 10.16 18.63 8.86
CA GLY A 196 11.04 17.76 9.64
C GLY A 196 10.32 16.49 10.10
N VAL A 197 11.09 15.46 10.45
CA VAL A 197 10.54 14.18 10.96
C VAL A 197 9.81 14.39 12.28
N MET A 198 10.34 15.26 13.13
CA MET A 198 9.74 15.64 14.41
C MET A 198 10.14 17.06 14.77
N TYR A 199 9.43 17.65 15.73
CA TYR A 199 9.68 19.00 16.23
C TYR A 199 9.85 18.99 17.74
N VAL A 200 10.84 19.74 18.24
CA VAL A 200 11.19 19.77 19.67
C VAL A 200 10.50 20.93 20.35
N TRP A 201 9.68 20.66 21.37
CA TRP A 201 9.10 21.70 22.23
C TRP A 201 10.17 22.29 23.17
N PRO A 202 10.16 23.61 23.47
CA PRO A 202 9.23 24.63 23.01
C PRO A 202 9.66 25.38 21.75
N THR A 203 10.86 25.11 21.23
CA THR A 203 11.44 25.90 20.13
C THR A 203 10.81 25.59 18.79
N MET A 204 10.13 24.44 18.66
CA MET A 204 9.57 23.94 17.41
C MET A 204 10.63 23.87 16.30
N LEU A 205 11.89 23.61 16.67
CA LEU A 205 12.95 23.32 15.72
C LEU A 205 12.81 21.88 15.23
N PRO A 206 12.97 21.63 13.92
CA PRO A 206 12.89 20.28 13.39
C PRO A 206 14.09 19.44 13.86
N CYS A 207 13.89 18.14 13.97
CA CYS A 207 14.93 17.19 14.33
C CYS A 207 14.83 15.93 13.46
N GLU A 208 15.94 15.24 13.29
CA GLU A 208 15.99 13.91 12.68
C GLU A 208 15.75 12.82 13.74
N ALA A 209 15.38 11.62 13.28
CA ALA A 209 15.26 10.36 14.01
C ALA A 209 15.37 10.39 15.56
N GLN A 210 14.23 10.48 16.24
CA GLN A 210 14.08 10.17 17.68
C GLN A 210 15.02 10.95 18.61
N SER A 211 15.32 12.21 18.29
CA SER A 211 16.20 13.07 19.11
C SER A 211 17.64 12.56 19.28
N ARG A 212 18.10 11.64 18.42
CA ARG A 212 19.49 11.13 18.44
C ARG A 212 20.50 12.13 17.86
N THR A 213 20.02 13.17 17.20
CA THR A 213 20.82 14.22 16.58
C THR A 213 20.41 15.60 17.12
N PHE A 214 21.29 16.57 16.98
CA PHE A 214 21.01 17.96 17.31
C PHE A 214 19.86 18.54 16.46
N MET A 215 19.18 19.56 17.02
CA MET A 215 18.16 20.35 16.32
C MET A 215 18.68 20.87 14.97
N LYS A 216 17.81 20.85 13.97
CA LYS A 216 18.09 21.32 12.62
C LYS A 216 17.57 22.75 12.43
N PRO A 217 18.09 23.51 11.45
CA PRO A 217 17.59 24.85 11.14
C PRO A 217 16.10 24.84 10.75
N ILE A 218 15.40 25.97 10.93
CA ILE A 218 13.96 26.14 10.60
C ILE A 218 13.64 25.78 9.14
N GLY A 219 14.61 25.88 8.23
CA GLY A 219 14.45 25.51 6.83
C GLY A 219 14.65 24.02 6.50
N TYR A 220 14.95 23.18 7.49
CA TYR A 220 15.19 21.76 7.26
C TYR A 220 13.88 20.97 7.11
N PHE A 221 13.83 20.12 6.10
CA PHE A 221 12.80 19.10 5.96
C PHE A 221 13.37 17.79 5.43
N SER A 222 12.64 16.71 5.65
CA SER A 222 13.13 15.35 5.41
C SER A 222 12.13 14.51 4.66
N ASN A 223 12.65 13.62 3.82
CA ASN A 223 11.96 12.43 3.34
C ASN A 223 12.30 11.21 4.21
N ASP A 224 13.32 11.32 5.06
CA ASP A 224 13.79 10.21 5.88
C ASP A 224 12.75 9.82 6.94
N LYS A 225 12.52 8.51 7.07
CA LYS A 225 11.51 7.86 7.93
C LYS A 225 10.10 7.90 7.35
N SER A 226 9.37 6.80 7.57
CA SER A 226 8.03 6.57 7.01
C SER A 226 6.95 7.56 7.46
N TRP A 227 7.23 8.44 8.43
CA TRP A 227 6.32 9.49 8.93
C TRP A 227 6.75 10.91 8.53
N ALA A 228 7.56 11.03 7.47
CA ALA A 228 8.09 12.30 7.00
C ALA A 228 7.17 12.98 5.96
N THR A 229 7.75 13.88 5.17
CA THR A 229 7.04 14.86 4.32
C THR A 229 5.91 14.28 3.48
N ALA A 230 6.17 13.21 2.71
CA ALA A 230 5.16 12.66 1.80
C ALA A 230 3.96 12.05 2.53
N THR A 231 4.18 11.40 3.68
CA THR A 231 3.12 10.80 4.48
C THR A 231 2.20 11.87 5.06
N VAL A 232 2.78 12.94 5.63
CA VAL A 232 2.02 14.08 6.15
C VAL A 232 1.18 14.71 5.04
N ALA A 233 1.74 14.91 3.84
CA ALA A 233 0.97 15.43 2.70
C ALA A 233 -0.15 14.48 2.24
N ALA A 234 0.05 13.17 2.30
CA ALA A 234 -1.00 12.19 1.98
C ALA A 234 -2.16 12.25 2.99
N GLU A 235 -1.88 12.53 4.27
CA GLU A 235 -2.91 12.78 5.28
C GLU A 235 -3.73 14.03 4.97
N TYR A 236 -3.11 15.10 4.46
CA TYR A 236 -3.85 16.27 3.98
C TYR A 236 -4.74 15.97 2.78
N LEU A 237 -4.30 15.14 1.83
CA LEU A 237 -5.19 14.71 0.73
C LEU A 237 -6.37 13.92 1.25
N TYR A 238 -6.14 13.00 2.18
CA TYR A 238 -7.22 12.25 2.79
C TYR A 238 -8.18 13.17 3.57
N ALA A 239 -7.65 14.14 4.33
CA ALA A 239 -8.45 15.15 5.00
C ALA A 239 -9.27 15.99 4.03
N PHE A 240 -8.74 16.36 2.86
CA PHE A 240 -9.53 17.02 1.81
C PHE A 240 -10.69 16.14 1.31
N GLN A 241 -10.45 14.85 1.08
CA GLN A 241 -11.49 13.93 0.62
C GLN A 241 -12.58 13.68 1.66
N VAL A 242 -12.23 13.65 2.94
CA VAL A 242 -13.16 13.37 4.05
C VAL A 242 -13.87 14.64 4.53
N LEU A 243 -13.15 15.74 4.70
CA LEU A 243 -13.67 16.99 5.28
C LEU A 243 -14.14 18.01 4.24
N GLY A 244 -13.77 17.83 2.96
CA GLY A 244 -14.06 18.80 1.89
C GLY A 244 -13.20 20.08 1.94
N ASP A 245 -12.20 20.11 2.81
CA ASP A 245 -11.38 21.30 3.07
C ASP A 245 -10.39 21.60 1.97
N ARG A 246 -10.70 22.57 1.10
CA ARG A 246 -9.78 23.02 0.04
C ARG A 246 -8.37 23.37 0.54
N PRO A 247 -8.18 24.03 1.70
CA PRO A 247 -6.83 24.33 2.19
C PRO A 247 -5.97 23.08 2.43
N CYS A 248 -6.57 21.92 2.71
CA CYS A 248 -5.82 20.67 2.86
C CYS A 248 -5.23 20.22 1.53
N LEU A 249 -6.00 20.31 0.43
CA LEU A 249 -5.51 20.02 -0.90
C LEU A 249 -4.34 20.95 -1.29
N GLU A 250 -4.44 22.25 -0.99
CA GLU A 250 -3.38 23.22 -1.29
C GLU A 250 -2.05 22.88 -0.56
N VAL A 251 -2.13 22.43 0.69
CA VAL A 251 -0.96 22.00 1.47
C VAL A 251 -0.30 20.79 0.81
N ALA A 252 -1.09 19.80 0.40
CA ALA A 252 -0.57 18.61 -0.29
C ALA A 252 -0.01 18.93 -1.68
N GLN A 253 -0.68 19.80 -2.44
CA GLN A 253 -0.18 20.26 -3.74
C GLN A 253 1.15 21.01 -3.60
N THR A 254 1.32 21.82 -2.55
CA THR A 254 2.59 22.50 -2.26
C THR A 254 3.73 21.48 -2.06
N THR A 255 3.45 20.35 -1.38
CA THR A 255 4.41 19.24 -1.28
C THR A 255 4.66 18.56 -2.62
N GLY A 256 3.62 18.35 -3.43
CA GLY A 256 3.74 17.81 -4.78
C GLY A 256 4.65 18.66 -5.68
N GLU A 257 4.44 19.97 -5.70
CA GLU A 257 5.28 20.92 -6.46
C GLU A 257 6.73 20.90 -5.96
N MET A 258 6.95 20.79 -4.64
CA MET A 258 8.29 20.61 -4.08
C MET A 258 8.95 19.32 -4.59
N TYR A 259 8.23 18.20 -4.65
CA TYR A 259 8.78 16.95 -5.19
C TYR A 259 9.08 17.05 -6.68
N LEU A 260 8.25 17.74 -7.47
CA LEU A 260 8.57 17.99 -8.88
C LEU A 260 9.81 18.88 -9.03
N ALA A 261 9.95 19.91 -8.19
CA ALA A 261 11.09 20.82 -8.23
C ALA A 261 12.41 20.18 -7.76
N THR A 262 12.34 19.17 -6.88
CA THR A 262 13.50 18.49 -6.30
C THR A 262 13.82 17.14 -6.94
N LEU A 263 13.03 16.72 -7.94
CA LEU A 263 13.24 15.49 -8.67
C LEU A 263 14.53 15.55 -9.48
N GLU A 264 15.47 14.66 -9.19
CA GLU A 264 16.71 14.53 -9.94
C GLU A 264 16.48 13.90 -11.32
N LYS A 265 17.41 14.11 -12.26
CA LYS A 265 17.36 13.49 -13.60
C LYS A 265 17.33 11.95 -13.55
N SER A 266 17.85 11.37 -12.48
CA SER A 266 17.83 9.93 -12.22
C SER A 266 16.44 9.39 -11.84
N GLY A 267 15.48 10.26 -11.50
CA GLY A 267 14.22 9.89 -10.88
C GLY A 267 14.28 9.86 -9.35
N ALA A 268 15.41 10.21 -8.73
CA ALA A 268 15.58 10.15 -7.29
C ALA A 268 15.23 11.46 -6.58
N TRP A 269 14.91 11.34 -5.30
CA TRP A 269 14.89 12.44 -4.34
C TRP A 269 15.96 12.27 -3.26
N SER A 270 16.50 13.38 -2.80
CA SER A 270 17.33 13.40 -1.59
C SER A 270 16.52 12.99 -0.37
N TRP A 271 17.20 12.41 0.62
CA TRP A 271 16.61 12.07 1.92
C TRP A 271 16.29 13.30 2.76
N GLY A 272 16.91 14.44 2.49
CA GLY A 272 16.74 15.66 3.27
C GLY A 272 17.17 16.91 2.52
N TYR A 273 16.59 18.04 2.93
CA TYR A 273 16.75 19.34 2.28
C TYR A 273 16.86 20.45 3.31
N VAL A 274 17.50 21.54 2.90
CA VAL A 274 17.46 22.82 3.59
C VAL A 274 16.96 23.89 2.61
N THR A 275 15.98 24.66 3.02
CA THR A 275 15.48 25.78 2.23
C THR A 275 16.44 26.97 2.27
N GLY A 276 16.72 27.55 1.11
CA GLY A 276 17.43 28.81 0.95
C GLY A 276 16.68 29.77 0.00
N PRO A 277 17.24 30.95 -0.30
CA PRO A 277 16.62 31.93 -1.19
C PRO A 277 16.32 31.42 -2.60
N GLN A 278 17.03 30.38 -3.05
CA GLN A 278 16.89 29.77 -4.37
C GLN A 278 16.03 28.49 -4.36
N GLY A 279 15.40 28.17 -3.23
CA GLY A 279 14.53 26.99 -3.08
C GLY A 279 15.10 25.94 -2.14
N ALA A 280 14.69 24.69 -2.34
CA ALA A 280 15.17 23.57 -1.54
C ALA A 280 16.50 23.04 -2.09
N HIS A 281 17.50 22.94 -1.21
CA HIS A 281 18.82 22.41 -1.54
C HIS A 281 19.00 21.05 -0.86
N PRO A 282 19.38 19.99 -1.58
CA PRO A 282 19.58 18.67 -1.00
C PRO A 282 20.77 18.69 -0.04
N LEU A 283 20.68 17.94 1.05
CA LEU A 283 21.82 17.70 1.93
C LEU A 283 22.91 16.90 1.18
N SER A 284 24.15 17.38 1.24
CA SER A 284 25.27 16.86 0.43
C SER A 284 25.59 15.38 0.70
N GLY A 285 26.00 14.67 -0.35
CA GLY A 285 26.83 13.46 -0.22
C GLY A 285 26.11 12.11 -0.14
N THR A 286 24.95 11.94 -0.76
CA THR A 286 24.24 10.66 -0.66
C THR A 286 24.03 9.97 -1.99
N LYS A 287 24.47 8.71 -2.02
CA LYS A 287 23.93 7.68 -2.91
C LYS A 287 22.40 7.71 -2.79
N VAL A 288 21.71 7.36 -3.88
CA VAL A 288 20.25 7.17 -3.87
C VAL A 288 19.86 6.29 -2.68
N LYS A 289 19.05 6.83 -1.77
CA LYS A 289 18.60 6.11 -0.57
C LYS A 289 17.21 5.53 -0.82
N LEU A 290 17.11 4.20 -0.86
CA LEU A 290 15.83 3.47 -0.98
C LEU A 290 15.18 3.19 0.38
N GLN A 291 15.97 3.16 1.45
CA GLN A 291 15.51 2.90 2.81
C GLN A 291 14.52 3.96 3.29
N ASP A 292 13.68 3.58 4.26
CA ASP A 292 12.81 4.48 5.02
C ASP A 292 11.77 5.19 4.13
N SER A 293 11.42 4.56 3.01
CA SER A 293 10.45 5.03 2.01
C SER A 293 10.81 6.32 1.28
N ASN A 294 12.09 6.72 1.28
CA ASN A 294 12.56 7.96 0.65
C ASN A 294 12.15 8.14 -0.82
N GLN A 295 12.06 7.05 -1.57
CA GLN A 295 11.63 7.08 -2.98
C GLN A 295 10.17 6.65 -3.16
N ALA A 296 9.74 5.66 -2.36
CA ALA A 296 8.40 5.09 -2.47
C ALA A 296 7.30 6.10 -2.06
N HIS A 297 7.46 6.82 -0.96
CA HIS A 297 6.40 7.74 -0.50
C HIS A 297 6.21 8.96 -1.41
N PRO A 298 7.26 9.66 -1.90
CA PRO A 298 7.08 10.71 -2.90
C PRO A 298 6.39 10.18 -4.17
N THR A 299 6.78 9.00 -4.65
CA THR A 299 6.15 8.35 -5.81
C THR A 299 4.66 8.11 -5.58
N LEU A 300 4.30 7.53 -4.43
CA LEU A 300 2.91 7.26 -4.05
C LEU A 300 2.10 8.56 -3.89
N LEU A 301 2.67 9.58 -3.25
CA LEU A 301 2.00 10.87 -3.07
C LEU A 301 1.70 11.53 -4.41
N LEU A 302 2.66 11.53 -5.34
CA LEU A 302 2.47 12.11 -6.67
C LEU A 302 1.39 11.35 -7.46
N GLY A 303 1.35 10.03 -7.37
CA GLY A 303 0.25 9.23 -7.92
C GLY A 303 -1.11 9.57 -7.30
N TYR A 304 -1.16 9.77 -5.98
CA TYR A 304 -2.36 10.18 -5.26
C TYR A 304 -2.81 11.60 -5.67
N LEU A 305 -1.90 12.56 -5.78
CA LEU A 305 -2.18 13.90 -6.27
C LEU A 305 -2.77 13.87 -7.68
N TYR A 306 -2.21 13.07 -8.59
CA TYR A 306 -2.76 12.88 -9.93
C TYR A 306 -4.20 12.34 -9.85
N ARG A 307 -4.46 11.29 -9.05
CA ARG A 307 -5.81 10.73 -8.89
C ARG A 307 -6.83 11.76 -8.41
N VAL A 308 -6.44 12.65 -7.50
CA VAL A 308 -7.34 13.66 -6.91
C VAL A 308 -7.53 14.87 -7.82
N THR A 309 -6.49 15.28 -8.55
CA THR A 309 -6.47 16.57 -9.26
C THR A 309 -6.56 16.45 -10.78
N GLY A 310 -6.23 15.29 -11.35
CA GLY A 310 -6.06 15.08 -12.78
C GLY A 310 -4.79 15.73 -13.37
N ASP A 311 -3.92 16.34 -12.56
CA ASP A 311 -2.72 17.00 -13.06
C ASP A 311 -1.63 15.99 -13.46
N GLU A 312 -1.45 15.81 -14.76
CA GLU A 312 -0.48 14.87 -15.33
C GLU A 312 0.98 15.15 -14.95
N ARG A 313 1.32 16.36 -14.50
CA ARG A 313 2.68 16.66 -14.03
C ARG A 313 3.05 15.76 -12.86
N PHE A 314 2.10 15.51 -11.95
CA PHE A 314 2.31 14.60 -10.83
C PHE A 314 2.44 13.15 -11.30
N LEU A 315 1.64 12.69 -12.27
CA LEU A 315 1.80 11.36 -12.85
C LEU A 315 3.18 11.16 -13.46
N ARG A 316 3.66 12.12 -14.24
CA ARG A 316 5.01 12.07 -14.83
C ARG A 316 6.10 12.03 -13.76
N GLY A 317 5.96 12.79 -12.68
CA GLY A 317 6.86 12.73 -11.54
C GLY A 317 6.85 11.37 -10.84
N ALA A 318 5.66 10.80 -10.61
CA ALA A 318 5.52 9.45 -10.04
C ALA A 318 6.16 8.38 -10.93
N MET A 319 5.95 8.44 -12.25
CA MET A 319 6.58 7.51 -13.19
C MET A 319 8.11 7.62 -13.18
N ALA A 320 8.67 8.83 -13.09
CA ALA A 320 10.11 9.03 -12.99
C ALA A 320 10.67 8.37 -11.71
N GLY A 321 10.00 8.55 -10.57
CA GLY A 321 10.34 7.89 -9.31
C GLY A 321 10.21 6.36 -9.36
N GLY A 322 9.17 5.84 -10.01
CA GLY A 322 8.98 4.41 -10.21
C GLY A 322 10.03 3.78 -11.15
N ASN A 323 10.46 4.50 -12.18
CA ASN A 323 11.48 4.01 -13.11
C ASN A 323 12.87 3.90 -12.47
N LEU A 324 13.14 4.61 -11.38
CA LEU A 324 14.40 4.50 -10.63
C LEU A 324 14.62 3.09 -10.06
N VAL A 325 13.55 2.36 -9.74
CA VAL A 325 13.61 1.04 -9.08
C VAL A 325 13.46 -0.14 -10.05
N LEU A 326 13.38 0.12 -11.37
CA LEU A 326 13.27 -0.89 -12.44
C LEU A 326 14.60 -1.11 -13.16
#